data_AF-A0A8K0CV51-F1
#
_entry.id   AF-A0A8K0CV51-F1
#
_cell.length_a   1.000
_cell.length_b   1.000
_cell.length_c   1.000
_cell.angle_alpha   90.00
_cell.angle_beta   90.00
_cell.angle_gamma   90.00
#
_symmetry.space_group_name_H-M   'P 1'
#
loop_
_entity.id
_entity.type
_entity.pdbx_description
1 polymer ?
#
loop_
_entity_poly.entity_id
_entity_poly.type
_entity_poly.pdbx_seq_one_letter_code
_entity_poly.pdbx_strand_id
1 'polypeptide(L)'
;MFRLFFDNIFTGIDLLPDLKNINIEASGTIRDNCVDKSCTLIDLKQMKKTVRGTWECATDDNTEISIIKWDDNNIVSIATNFDQVQPVKDVARFSREARKKITIQ
;
A
#
# COMPACT_ATOMS: atom_id res chain seq x y z
N MET A 1 23.08 3.71 -0.90
CA MET A 1 21.71 3.39 -1.36
C MET A 1 20.79 4.43 -0.77
N PHE A 2 20.01 5.11 -1.61
CA PHE A 2 19.08 6.14 -1.15
C PHE A 2 17.66 5.58 -1.10
N ARG A 3 16.92 5.95 -0.05
CA ARG A 3 15.51 5.63 0.13
C ARG A 3 14.69 6.89 0.07
N LEU A 4 13.71 6.92 -0.82
CA LEU A 4 12.76 8.01 -0.96
C LEU A 4 11.41 7.60 -0.41
N PHE A 5 10.77 8.50 0.33
CA PHE A 5 9.42 8.31 0.82
C PHE A 5 8.54 9.46 0.33
N PHE A 6 7.47 9.11 -0.37
CA PHE A 6 6.60 10.07 -1.03
C PHE A 6 5.23 10.18 -0.34
N ASP A 7 4.69 11.39 -0.36
CA ASP A 7 3.25 11.61 -0.17
C ASP A 7 2.50 11.38 -1.50
N ASN A 8 1.19 11.21 -1.44
CA ASN A 8 0.31 10.75 -2.51
C ASN A 8 0.34 11.56 -3.81
N ILE A 9 0.81 12.81 -3.78
CA ILE A 9 0.96 13.65 -4.98
C ILE A 9 2.14 13.19 -5.83
N PHE A 10 3.18 12.65 -5.20
CA PHE A 10 4.48 12.38 -5.82
C PHE A 10 4.72 10.89 -6.11
N THR A 11 3.83 10.01 -5.65
CA THR A 11 3.91 8.57 -5.94
C THR A 11 3.22 8.26 -7.27
N GLY A 12 4.01 8.20 -8.34
CA GLY A 12 3.58 7.68 -9.64
C GLY A 12 3.97 6.22 -9.80
N ILE A 13 3.10 5.39 -10.39
CA ILE A 13 3.41 3.97 -10.60
C ILE A 13 4.59 3.78 -11.57
N ASP A 14 4.65 4.59 -12.63
CA ASP A 14 5.73 4.56 -13.63
C ASP A 14 7.05 5.13 -13.11
N LEU A 15 7.00 5.96 -12.07
CA LEU A 15 8.21 6.54 -11.46
C LEU A 15 9.00 5.48 -10.67
N LEU A 16 8.32 4.50 -10.07
CA LEU A 16 8.96 3.51 -9.21
C LEU A 16 9.95 2.59 -9.95
N PRO A 17 9.63 2.08 -11.16
CA PRO A 17 10.59 1.38 -12.02
C PRO A 17 11.78 2.26 -12.42
N ASP A 18 11.55 3.51 -12.78
CA ASP A 18 12.62 4.44 -13.18
C ASP A 18 13.61 4.68 -12.04
N LEU A 19 13.11 4.88 -10.81
CA LEU A 19 13.93 5.00 -9.62
C LEU A 19 14.71 3.72 -9.32
N LYS A 20 14.08 2.57 -9.53
CA LYS A 20 14.74 1.26 -9.35
C LYS A 20 15.92 1.10 -10.32
N ASN A 21 15.74 1.49 -11.59
CA ASN A 21 16.79 1.42 -12.63
C ASN A 21 18.03 2.25 -12.30
N ILE A 22 17.89 3.31 -11.50
CA ILE A 22 19.00 4.13 -11.01
C ILE A 22 19.44 3.77 -9.58
N ASN A 23 19.05 2.59 -9.07
CA ASN A 23 19.38 2.07 -7.74
C ASN A 23 18.87 2.95 -6.58
N ILE A 24 17.68 3.53 -6.75
CA ILE A 24 16.96 4.26 -5.70
C ILE A 24 15.74 3.44 -5.25
N GLU A 25 15.71 3.14 -3.97
CA GLU A 25 14.57 2.53 -3.31
C GLU A 25 13.52 3.61 -3.03
N ALA A 26 12.25 3.31 -3.31
CA ALA A 26 11.17 4.26 -3.12
C ALA A 26 9.86 3.59 -2.67
N SER A 27 9.20 4.21 -1.70
CA SER A 27 7.88 3.83 -1.20
C SER A 27 7.02 5.07 -1.02
N GLY A 28 5.73 4.98 -1.27
CA GLY A 28 4.84 6.12 -1.04
C GLY A 28 3.39 5.71 -0.99
N THR A 29 2.57 6.56 -0.38
CA THR A 29 1.12 6.41 -0.51
C THR A 29 0.72 6.72 -1.95
N ILE A 30 -0.21 5.97 -2.54
CA ILE A 30 -0.68 6.17 -3.90
C ILE A 30 -2.20 6.34 -3.90
N ARG A 31 -2.71 7.20 -4.79
CA ARG A 31 -4.16 7.32 -4.96
C ARG A 31 -4.68 6.16 -5.79
N ASP A 32 -5.88 5.67 -5.47
CA ASP A 32 -6.48 4.53 -6.16
C ASP A 32 -6.69 4.78 -7.67
N ASN A 33 -6.94 6.04 -8.07
CA ASN A 33 -7.04 6.41 -9.49
C ASN A 33 -5.68 6.48 -10.23
N CYS A 34 -4.57 6.36 -9.51
CA CYS A 34 -3.22 6.25 -10.06
C CYS A 34 -2.72 4.80 -10.15
N VAL A 35 -3.49 3.85 -9.62
CA VAL A 35 -3.23 2.41 -9.78
C VAL A 35 -3.77 1.96 -11.13
N ASP A 36 -3.00 1.17 -11.87
CA ASP A 36 -3.42 0.63 -13.17
C ASP A 36 -4.68 -0.23 -13.01
N LYS A 37 -5.61 -0.12 -13.98
CA LYS A 37 -6.87 -0.89 -13.98
C LYS A 37 -6.68 -2.39 -14.15
N SER A 38 -5.54 -2.82 -14.67
CA SER A 38 -5.15 -4.23 -14.77
C SER A 38 -4.74 -4.82 -13.42
N CYS A 39 -4.49 -4.00 -12.40
CA CYS A 39 -4.22 -4.48 -11.05
C CYS A 39 -5.44 -5.21 -10.50
N THR A 40 -5.25 -6.46 -10.10
CA THR A 40 -6.32 -7.38 -9.67
C THR A 40 -6.73 -7.23 -8.20
N LEU A 41 -6.17 -6.24 -7.49
CA LEU A 41 -6.53 -5.94 -6.10
C LEU A 41 -8.01 -5.58 -5.99
N ILE A 42 -8.64 -5.96 -4.87
CA ILE A 42 -10.02 -5.57 -4.61
C ILE A 42 -10.20 -4.05 -4.69
N ASP A 43 -11.35 -3.63 -5.22
CA ASP A 43 -11.67 -2.22 -5.33
C ASP A 43 -11.96 -1.61 -3.95
N LEU A 44 -11.92 -0.27 -3.86
CA LEU A 44 -12.18 0.43 -2.60
C LEU A 44 -13.58 0.17 -2.03
N LYS A 45 -14.57 -0.17 -2.86
CA LYS A 45 -15.95 -0.43 -2.39
C LYS A 45 -16.07 -1.80 -1.75
N GLN A 46 -15.37 -2.78 -2.29
CA GLN A 46 -15.28 -4.13 -1.74
C GLN A 46 -14.44 -4.14 -0.48
N MET A 47 -13.30 -3.44 -0.49
CA MET A 47 -12.42 -3.37 0.68
C MET A 47 -13.10 -2.72 1.89
N LYS A 48 -13.94 -1.69 1.71
CA LYS A 48 -14.74 -1.09 2.80
C LYS A 48 -15.71 -2.05 3.49
N LYS A 49 -15.99 -3.21 2.88
CA LYS A 49 -16.86 -4.25 3.46
C LYS A 49 -16.06 -5.31 4.23
N THR A 50 -14.74 -5.24 4.17
CA THR A 50 -13.85 -6.16 4.89
C THR A 50 -13.72 -5.74 6.35
N VAL A 51 -13.05 -6.57 7.13
CA VAL A 51 -12.79 -6.25 8.54
C VAL A 51 -11.62 -5.29 8.60
N ARG A 52 -11.71 -4.24 9.41
CA ARG A 52 -10.58 -3.34 9.65
C ARG A 52 -9.31 -4.13 10.03
N GLY A 53 -8.20 -3.83 9.37
CA GLY A 53 -6.96 -4.59 9.42
C GLY A 53 -6.74 -5.50 8.21
N THR A 54 -7.78 -5.74 7.40
CA THR A 54 -7.61 -6.47 6.15
C THR A 54 -6.68 -5.69 5.23
N TRP A 55 -5.71 -6.40 4.66
CA TRP A 55 -4.82 -5.89 3.63
C TRP A 55 -4.72 -6.89 2.48
N GLU A 56 -4.40 -6.38 1.29
CA GLU A 56 -4.05 -7.17 0.13
C GLU A 56 -2.81 -6.58 -0.54
N CYS A 57 -2.04 -7.43 -1.21
CA CYS A 57 -0.85 -7.02 -1.96
C CYS A 57 -0.85 -7.67 -3.33
N ALA A 58 -0.50 -6.88 -4.34
CA ALA A 58 -0.21 -7.36 -5.67
C ALA A 58 1.20 -6.88 -6.05
N THR A 59 2.00 -7.77 -6.62
CA THR A 59 3.32 -7.46 -7.15
C THR A 59 3.30 -7.74 -8.64
N ASP A 60 3.80 -6.80 -9.43
CA ASP A 60 4.08 -7.05 -10.85
C ASP A 60 5.44 -7.74 -10.97
N ASP A 61 5.45 -8.98 -11.46
CA ASP A 61 6.67 -9.78 -11.60
C ASP A 61 7.67 -9.18 -12.61
N ASN A 62 7.22 -8.31 -13.54
CA ASN A 62 8.10 -7.71 -14.54
C ASN A 62 8.84 -6.49 -14.00
N THR A 63 8.13 -5.63 -13.27
CA THR A 63 8.67 -4.38 -12.73
C THR A 63 9.14 -4.51 -11.28
N GLU A 64 8.75 -5.61 -10.62
CA GLU A 64 8.95 -5.87 -9.19
C GLU A 64 8.43 -4.73 -8.32
N ILE A 65 7.33 -4.10 -8.75
CA ILE A 65 6.61 -3.08 -8.00
C ILE A 65 5.46 -3.75 -7.27
N SER A 66 5.38 -3.48 -5.96
CA SER A 66 4.29 -3.95 -5.12
C SER A 66 3.32 -2.82 -4.80
N ILE A 67 2.03 -3.12 -4.88
CA ILE A 67 0.94 -2.26 -4.40
C ILE A 67 0.27 -2.99 -3.25
N ILE A 68 0.18 -2.32 -2.11
CA ILE A 68 -0.49 -2.79 -0.90
C ILE A 68 -1.72 -1.93 -0.66
N LYS A 69 -2.88 -2.53 -0.46
CA LYS A 69 -4.06 -1.86 0.10
C LYS A 69 -4.29 -2.31 1.53
N TRP A 70 -4.63 -1.39 2.42
CA TRP A 70 -4.87 -1.67 3.83
C TRP A 70 -6.06 -0.89 4.35
N ASP A 71 -7.00 -1.59 5.00
CA ASP A 71 -8.20 -0.99 5.58
C ASP A 71 -7.96 -0.64 7.07
N ASP A 72 -7.79 0.65 7.38
CA ASP A 72 -7.68 1.14 8.77
C ASP A 72 -8.86 2.05 9.15
N ASN A 73 -8.63 3.33 9.48
CA ASN A 73 -9.72 4.31 9.63
C ASN A 73 -10.29 4.73 8.27
N ASN A 74 -9.45 4.64 7.24
CA ASN A 74 -9.80 4.77 5.84
C ASN A 74 -8.85 3.86 5.07
N ILE A 75 -9.22 3.47 3.85
CA ILE A 75 -8.36 2.62 3.03
C ILE A 75 -7.16 3.42 2.57
N VAL A 76 -5.97 2.86 2.75
CA VAL A 76 -4.71 3.41 2.28
C VAL A 76 -4.12 2.46 1.25
N SER A 77 -3.67 3.00 0.13
CA SER A 77 -2.87 2.27 -0.86
C SER A 77 -1.43 2.76 -0.79
N ILE A 78 -0.47 1.84 -0.83
CA ILE A 78 0.97 2.09 -0.83
C ILE A 78 1.55 1.43 -2.06
N ALA A 79 2.49 2.09 -2.74
CA ALA A 79 3.29 1.50 -3.80
C ALA A 79 4.78 1.56 -3.43
N THR A 80 5.51 0.50 -3.73
CA THR A 80 6.93 0.34 -3.37
C THR A 80 7.69 -0.45 -4.43
N ASN A 81 8.97 -0.14 -4.62
CA ASN A 81 9.87 -0.88 -5.51
C ASN A 81 10.87 -1.80 -4.78
N PHE A 82 10.82 -1.86 -3.45
CA PHE A 82 11.82 -2.54 -2.63
C PHE A 82 11.27 -3.23 -1.37
N ASP A 83 10.17 -2.75 -0.80
CA ASP A 83 9.60 -3.35 0.41
C ASP A 83 8.82 -4.62 0.06
N GLN A 84 8.90 -5.61 0.97
CA GLN A 84 8.05 -6.79 0.96
C GLN A 84 7.04 -6.70 2.10
N VAL A 85 5.90 -7.35 1.95
CA VAL A 85 4.85 -7.34 2.98
C VAL A 85 5.27 -8.11 4.24
N GLN A 86 6.13 -9.12 4.10
CA GLN A 86 6.55 -9.95 5.23
C GLN A 86 7.80 -9.38 5.91
N PRO A 87 7.90 -9.49 7.26
CA PRO A 87 6.91 -10.04 8.17
C PRO A 87 5.80 -9.04 8.54
N VAL A 88 4.55 -9.50 8.52
CA VAL A 88 3.39 -8.73 9.02
C VAL A 88 3.40 -8.70 10.55
N LYS A 89 3.02 -7.56 11.14
CA LYS A 89 3.00 -7.38 12.59
C LYS A 89 1.65 -6.85 13.05
N ASP A 90 1.20 -7.37 14.17
CA ASP A 90 0.02 -6.86 14.85
C ASP A 90 0.29 -5.47 15.45
N VAL A 91 -0.63 -4.55 15.24
CA VAL A 91 -0.59 -3.18 15.76
C VAL A 91 -1.85 -2.84 16.53
N ALA A 92 -1.67 -2.18 17.68
CA ALA A 92 -2.78 -1.63 18.45
C ALA A 92 -3.26 -0.31 17.81
N ARG A 93 -4.51 -0.28 17.37
CA ARG A 93 -5.15 0.90 16.75
C ARG A 93 -6.44 1.26 17.48
N PHE A 94 -6.71 2.55 17.62
CA PHE A 94 -7.96 3.01 18.21
C PHE A 94 -9.10 2.89 17.19
N SER A 95 -10.15 2.13 17.54
CA SER A 95 -11.38 2.08 16.77
C SER A 95 -12.42 3.04 17.34
N ARG A 96 -12.90 3.95 16.49
CA ARG A 96 -13.98 4.90 16.85
C ARG A 96 -15.31 4.18 17.07
N GLU A 97 -15.57 3.14 16.30
CA GLU A 97 -16.78 2.32 16.38
C GLU A 97 -16.81 1.53 17.69
N ALA A 98 -15.71 0.86 18.03
CA ALA A 98 -15.61 0.08 19.27
C ALA A 98 -15.26 0.91 20.50
N ARG A 99 -14.90 2.19 20.32
CA ARG A 99 -14.43 3.15 21.35
C ARG A 99 -13.30 2.59 22.23
N LYS A 100 -12.47 1.74 21.66
CA LYS A 100 -11.35 1.07 22.35
C LYS A 100 -10.21 0.77 21.38
N LYS A 101 -9.05 0.43 21.92
CA LYS A 101 -7.96 -0.12 21.11
C LYS A 101 -8.32 -1.54 20.68
N ILE A 102 -8.16 -1.80 19.39
CA ILE A 102 -8.25 -3.12 18.78
C ILE A 102 -6.89 -3.50 18.22
N THR A 103 -6.61 -4.78 18.13
CA THR A 103 -5.42 -5.30 17.46
C THR A 103 -5.79 -5.62 16.03
N ILE A 104 -5.05 -5.05 15.09
CA ILE A 104 -5.19 -5.32 13.65
C ILE A 104 -3.82 -5.60 13.05
N GLN A 105 -3.82 -6.23 11.88
CA GLN A 105 -2.62 -6.39 11.04
C GLN A 105 -2.48 -5.20 10.12
#